data_AF-A0A399SXH8-F1
#
_entry.id   AF-A0A399SXH8-F1
#
_cell.length_a   1.000
_cell.length_b   1.000
_cell.length_c   1.000
_cell.angle_alpha   90.00
_cell.angle_beta   90.00
_cell.angle_gamma   90.00
#
_symmetry.space_group_name_H-M   'P 1'
#
loop_
_entity.id
_entity.type
_entity.pdbx_description
1 polymer ?
#
loop_
_entity_poly.entity_id
_entity_poly.type
_entity_poly.pdbx_seq_one_letter_code
_entity_poly.pdbx_strand_id
1 'polypeptide(L)'
;MKTRNNVQKAVTKTMAVIMSLVLLSITVNAQEFWKNILRNNSFSQIAYAMAEESTEATIYPTEAVVADYADMASLFVAEAEPSLQVESWMLDVNRFSATTSILTETESALELEDWMVNESFFSNTASLLTVDKDTALELEGWMTDEANFKTGTLKVENEVESKLEVKDWMTNNLAWKF
;
A
#
# COMPACT_ATOMS: atom_id res chain seq x y z
N MET A 1 11.67 5.48 42.65
CA MET A 1 11.34 6.93 42.69
C MET A 1 11.74 7.75 41.46
N LYS A 2 12.45 7.22 40.43
CA LYS A 2 12.88 8.00 39.25
C LYS A 2 11.79 8.25 38.18
N THR A 3 10.77 7.39 38.06
CA THR A 3 9.77 7.46 36.98
C THR A 3 8.73 8.57 37.15
N ARG A 4 8.30 8.86 38.39
CA ARG A 4 7.29 9.91 38.69
C ARG A 4 7.75 11.31 38.24
N ASN A 5 9.04 11.62 38.43
CA ASN A 5 9.60 12.91 38.03
C ASN A 5 9.70 13.04 36.49
N ASN A 6 10.01 11.93 35.80
CA ASN A 6 10.08 11.92 34.33
C ASN A 6 8.71 12.06 33.67
N VAL A 7 7.67 11.41 34.22
CA VAL A 7 6.28 11.58 33.73
C VAL A 7 5.79 13.00 33.97
N GLN A 8 6.05 13.57 35.16
CA GLN A 8 5.72 14.97 35.45
C GLN A 8 6.43 15.94 34.49
N LYS A 9 7.70 15.69 34.15
CA LYS A 9 8.47 16.47 33.18
C LYS A 9 7.95 16.32 31.75
N ALA A 10 7.46 15.13 31.38
CA ALA A 10 6.84 14.90 30.08
C ALA A 10 5.49 15.61 29.96
N VAL A 11 4.61 15.48 30.97
CA VAL A 11 3.29 16.12 31.00
C VAL A 11 3.39 17.64 30.97
N THR A 12 4.33 18.22 31.70
CA THR A 12 4.54 19.69 31.69
C THR A 12 5.04 20.18 30.33
N LYS A 13 5.93 19.41 29.67
CA LYS A 13 6.40 19.73 28.31
C LYS A 13 5.28 19.59 27.27
N THR A 14 4.46 18.54 27.32
CA THR A 14 3.35 18.37 26.38
C THR A 14 2.28 19.45 26.58
N MET A 15 1.98 19.83 27.81
CA MET A 15 1.05 20.91 28.11
C MET A 15 1.55 22.26 27.59
N ALA A 16 2.86 22.54 27.70
CA ALA A 16 3.47 23.74 27.12
C ALA A 16 3.36 23.75 25.58
N VAL A 17 3.57 22.61 24.92
CA VAL A 17 3.40 22.47 23.46
C VAL A 17 1.95 22.71 23.05
N ILE A 18 0.99 22.12 23.76
CA ILE A 18 -0.44 22.32 23.49
C ILE A 18 -0.83 23.79 23.67
N MET A 19 -0.39 24.43 24.75
CA MET A 19 -0.66 25.87 24.97
C MET A 19 -0.05 26.74 23.87
N SER A 20 1.16 26.41 23.39
CA SER A 20 1.76 27.14 22.27
C SER A 20 0.98 26.97 20.97
N LEU A 21 0.43 25.78 20.70
CA LEU A 21 -0.39 25.50 19.52
C LEU A 21 -1.73 26.26 19.57
N VAL A 22 -2.32 26.38 20.76
CA VAL A 22 -3.55 27.16 20.98
C VAL A 22 -3.31 28.66 20.81
N LEU A 23 -2.20 29.19 21.33
CA LEU A 23 -1.85 30.60 21.15
C LEU A 23 -1.58 30.94 19.68
N LEU A 24 -0.89 30.06 18.94
CA LEU A 24 -0.72 30.19 17.48
C LEU A 24 -2.05 30.11 16.73
N SER A 25 -3.02 29.34 17.23
CA SER A 25 -4.37 29.23 16.65
C SER A 25 -5.21 30.50 16.82
N ILE A 26 -4.91 31.34 17.81
CA ILE A 26 -5.64 32.59 18.06
C ILE A 26 -4.98 33.77 17.31
N THR A 27 -3.65 33.75 17.13
CA THR A 27 -2.90 34.85 16.50
C THR A 27 -2.91 34.80 14.98
N VAL A 28 -2.88 33.60 14.40
CA VAL A 28 -3.06 33.40 12.96
C VAL A 28 -4.56 33.19 12.73
N ASN A 29 -5.11 33.63 11.60
CA ASN A 29 -6.48 33.35 11.17
C ASN A 29 -6.66 31.81 10.93
N ALA A 30 -6.57 31.02 12.00
CA ALA A 30 -6.25 29.60 11.98
C ALA A 30 -7.45 28.70 11.65
N GLN A 31 -8.59 29.32 11.32
CA GLN A 31 -9.78 28.60 10.87
C GLN A 31 -9.52 27.83 9.56
N GLU A 32 -8.56 28.28 8.74
CA GLU A 32 -8.09 27.54 7.55
C GLU A 32 -6.96 26.55 7.85
N PHE A 33 -6.11 26.85 8.84
CA PHE A 33 -5.01 25.97 9.25
C PHE A 33 -5.49 24.60 9.74
N TRP A 34 -6.50 24.57 10.63
CA TRP A 34 -7.10 23.32 11.09
C TRP A 34 -7.82 22.57 9.98
N LYS A 35 -8.44 23.27 9.03
CA LYS A 35 -9.04 22.64 7.85
C LYS A 35 -7.98 21.95 6.99
N ASN A 36 -6.83 22.58 6.78
CA ASN A 36 -5.73 21.98 6.02
C ASN A 36 -5.09 20.79 6.75
N ILE A 37 -4.89 20.87 8.06
CA ILE A 37 -4.37 19.75 8.86
C ILE A 37 -5.35 18.57 8.92
N LEU A 38 -6.65 18.84 9.06
CA LEU A 38 -7.68 17.79 9.10
C LEU A 38 -7.93 17.17 7.72
N ARG A 39 -7.88 17.96 6.64
CA ARG A 39 -7.98 17.45 5.26
C ARG A 39 -6.79 16.56 4.87
N ASN A 40 -5.60 16.85 5.39
CA ASN A 40 -4.39 16.09 5.08
C ASN A 40 -4.15 14.92 6.05
N ASN A 41 -5.06 14.65 6.98
CA ASN A 41 -5.02 13.48 7.86
C ASN A 41 -5.87 12.35 7.27
N SER A 42 -5.25 11.20 7.02
CA SER A 42 -5.90 9.98 6.52
C SER A 42 -7.00 9.44 7.46
N PHE A 43 -7.03 9.87 8.71
CA PHE A 43 -8.08 9.52 9.68
C PHE A 43 -9.49 9.88 9.22
N SER A 44 -9.68 10.98 8.48
CA SER A 44 -10.99 11.37 7.97
C SER A 44 -11.50 10.43 6.87
N GLN A 45 -10.61 9.84 6.07
CA GLN A 45 -10.99 8.93 4.97
C GLN A 45 -11.44 7.58 5.53
N ILE A 46 -10.76 7.09 6.57
CA ILE A 46 -11.13 5.85 7.27
C ILE A 46 -12.48 6.00 7.97
N ALA A 47 -12.76 7.16 8.59
CA ALA A 47 -14.05 7.43 9.21
C ALA A 47 -15.20 7.56 8.20
N TYR A 48 -14.96 8.14 7.02
CA TYR A 48 -15.98 8.23 5.95
C TYR A 48 -16.29 6.84 5.36
N ALA A 49 -15.26 6.04 5.10
CA ALA A 49 -15.43 4.69 4.56
C ALA A 49 -16.18 3.75 5.51
N MET A 50 -15.99 3.89 6.83
CA MET A 50 -16.73 3.10 7.83
C MET A 50 -18.17 3.60 8.07
N ALA A 51 -18.48 4.85 7.73
CA ALA A 51 -19.83 5.40 7.88
C ALA A 51 -20.74 5.08 6.67
N GLU A 52 -20.18 4.87 5.48
CA GLU A 52 -20.94 4.47 4.29
C GLU A 52 -21.36 2.99 4.30
N GLU A 53 -20.68 2.13 5.07
CA GLU A 53 -20.99 0.69 5.12
C GLU A 53 -22.25 0.35 5.95
N SER A 54 -22.82 1.31 6.71
CA SER A 54 -23.93 1.04 7.65
C SER A 54 -25.30 1.59 7.25
N THR A 55 -25.55 1.90 5.98
CA THR A 55 -26.92 2.24 5.52
C THR A 55 -27.57 1.03 4.86
N GLU A 56 -28.50 0.41 5.61
CA GLU A 56 -29.44 -0.58 5.08
C GLU A 56 -30.12 -0.05 3.81
N ALA A 57 -29.98 -0.81 2.72
CA ALA A 57 -30.54 -0.49 1.43
C ALA A 57 -32.06 -0.36 1.53
N THR A 58 -32.55 0.89 1.56
CA THR A 58 -33.98 1.18 1.42
C THR A 58 -34.31 1.10 -0.07
N ILE A 59 -35.00 0.03 -0.46
CA ILE A 59 -35.47 -0.17 -1.84
C ILE A 59 -36.65 0.79 -2.09
N TYR A 60 -36.43 1.82 -2.91
CA TYR A 60 -37.51 2.58 -3.53
C TYR A 60 -37.95 1.86 -4.81
N PRO A 61 -39.25 1.74 -5.10
CA PRO A 61 -39.70 1.18 -6.37
C PRO A 61 -39.36 2.20 -7.46
N THR A 62 -38.29 1.92 -8.19
CA THR A 62 -37.94 2.70 -9.38
C THR A 62 -38.82 2.14 -10.50
N GLU A 63 -39.73 2.96 -11.01
CA GLU A 63 -40.52 2.60 -12.18
C GLU A 63 -39.59 2.14 -13.30
N ALA A 64 -39.95 1.01 -13.92
CA ALA A 64 -39.18 0.38 -14.97
C ALA A 64 -39.08 1.32 -16.18
N VAL A 65 -38.04 2.15 -16.21
CA VAL A 65 -37.49 2.62 -17.48
C VAL A 65 -36.88 1.39 -18.12
N VAL A 66 -37.68 0.72 -18.95
CA VAL A 66 -37.19 -0.29 -19.88
C VAL A 66 -36.36 0.47 -20.90
N ALA A 67 -35.11 0.76 -20.54
CA ALA A 67 -34.12 1.20 -21.50
C ALA A 67 -34.03 0.07 -22.53
N ASP A 68 -34.39 0.37 -23.77
CA ASP A 68 -34.27 -0.56 -24.87
C ASP A 68 -32.79 -0.94 -25.00
N TYR A 69 -32.43 -2.13 -24.53
CA TYR A 69 -31.07 -2.64 -24.57
C TYR A 69 -30.51 -2.67 -26.00
N ALA A 70 -31.37 -2.64 -27.02
CA ALA A 70 -30.97 -2.54 -28.43
C ALA A 70 -30.37 -1.17 -28.78
N ASP A 71 -30.85 -0.08 -28.17
CA ASP A 71 -30.38 1.27 -28.46
C ASP A 71 -28.99 1.52 -27.86
N MET A 72 -28.74 0.94 -26.68
CA MET A 72 -27.43 0.99 -26.02
C MET A 72 -26.36 0.16 -26.76
N ALA A 73 -26.75 -0.91 -27.47
CA ALA A 73 -25.84 -1.69 -28.30
C ALA A 73 -25.37 -0.93 -29.55
N SER A 74 -26.17 0.02 -30.07
CA SER A 74 -25.79 0.86 -31.22
C SER A 74 -24.66 1.85 -30.91
N LEU A 75 -24.43 2.14 -29.64
CA LEU A 75 -23.33 3.00 -29.16
C LEU A 75 -21.98 2.28 -29.14
N PHE A 76 -21.98 0.94 -29.17
CA PHE A 76 -20.77 0.12 -29.21
C PHE A 76 -20.44 -0.27 -30.66
N VAL A 77 -19.96 0.70 -31.44
CA VAL A 77 -19.29 0.38 -32.71
C VAL A 77 -18.02 -0.39 -32.37
N ALA A 78 -17.89 -1.62 -32.89
CA ALA A 78 -16.66 -2.39 -32.78
C ALA A 78 -15.57 -1.68 -33.60
N GLU A 79 -14.79 -0.81 -32.96
CA GLU A 79 -13.58 -0.25 -33.57
C GLU A 79 -12.53 -1.35 -33.67
N ALA A 80 -12.36 -1.87 -34.89
CA ALA A 80 -11.22 -2.71 -35.21
C ALA A 80 -10.02 -1.80 -35.48
N GLU A 81 -9.19 -1.57 -34.47
CA GLU A 81 -7.90 -0.91 -34.69
C GLU A 81 -7.04 -1.78 -35.62
N PRO A 82 -6.30 -1.16 -36.56
CA PRO A 82 -5.36 -1.89 -37.39
C PRO A 82 -4.30 -2.57 -36.52
N SER A 83 -3.84 -3.74 -36.94
CA SER A 83 -2.75 -4.44 -36.26
C SER A 83 -1.54 -3.52 -36.12
N LEU A 84 -1.05 -3.34 -34.90
CA LEU A 84 0.12 -2.53 -34.60
C LEU A 84 1.31 -2.99 -35.46
N GLN A 85 1.87 -2.08 -36.26
CA GLN A 85 3.03 -2.36 -37.09
C GLN A 85 4.31 -1.98 -36.34
N VAL A 86 5.33 -2.83 -36.42
CA VAL A 86 6.66 -2.50 -35.91
C VAL A 86 7.34 -1.57 -36.92
N GLU A 87 7.56 -0.34 -36.52
CA GLU A 87 8.23 0.68 -37.33
C GLU A 87 9.76 0.55 -37.21
N SER A 88 10.50 0.97 -38.24
CA SER A 88 11.96 0.77 -38.32
C SER A 88 12.74 1.33 -37.14
N TRP A 89 12.25 2.39 -36.49
CA TRP A 89 12.90 2.97 -35.31
C TRP A 89 12.78 2.08 -34.07
N MET A 90 11.75 1.22 -33.98
CA MET A 90 11.57 0.27 -32.87
C MET A 90 12.58 -0.88 -32.91
N LEU A 91 13.21 -1.10 -34.07
CA LEU A 91 14.24 -2.12 -34.28
C LEU A 91 15.66 -1.54 -34.17
N ASP A 92 15.80 -0.22 -34.02
CA ASP A 92 17.10 0.43 -33.92
C ASP A 92 17.65 0.27 -32.51
N VAL A 93 18.47 -0.77 -32.31
CA VAL A 93 19.11 -1.08 -31.02
C VAL A 93 19.88 0.11 -30.44
N ASN A 94 20.37 1.03 -31.27
CA ASN A 94 21.10 2.21 -30.80
C ASN A 94 20.20 3.22 -30.07
N ARG A 95 18.87 3.17 -30.28
CA ARG A 95 17.89 4.01 -29.58
C ARG A 95 17.51 3.46 -28.22
N PHE A 96 17.74 2.17 -27.98
CA PHE A 96 17.42 1.48 -26.73
C PHE A 96 18.66 1.12 -25.91
N SER A 97 19.84 1.12 -26.55
CA SER A 97 21.11 0.90 -25.90
C SER A 97 21.61 2.21 -25.29
N ALA A 98 21.28 2.45 -24.02
CA ALA A 98 22.05 3.37 -23.21
C ALA A 98 23.45 2.77 -23.02
N THR A 99 24.41 3.18 -23.86
CA THR A 99 25.82 2.89 -23.63
C THR A 99 26.22 3.58 -22.34
N THR A 100 26.08 2.86 -21.23
CA THR A 100 26.52 3.30 -19.93
C THR A 100 28.02 3.00 -19.90
N SER A 101 28.83 4.00 -20.24
CA SER A 101 30.27 3.91 -20.03
C SER A 101 30.49 3.84 -18.53
N ILE A 102 30.72 2.63 -18.01
CA ILE A 102 31.18 2.45 -16.63
C ILE A 102 32.60 2.99 -16.62
N LEU A 103 32.75 4.25 -16.25
CA LEU A 103 34.04 4.84 -15.95
C LEU A 103 34.54 4.12 -14.69
N THR A 104 35.71 3.49 -14.79
CA THR A 104 36.39 2.94 -13.63
C THR A 104 36.96 4.12 -12.85
N GLU A 105 36.16 4.69 -11.94
CA GLU A 105 36.68 5.68 -11.01
C GLU A 105 37.69 5.00 -10.09
N THR A 106 38.94 5.43 -10.19
CA THR A 106 39.96 5.05 -9.21
C THR A 106 39.85 6.04 -8.07
N GLU A 107 39.03 5.71 -7.08
CA GLU A 107 38.98 6.46 -5.83
C GLU A 107 40.27 6.22 -5.05
N SER A 108 40.80 7.28 -4.43
CA SER A 108 41.89 7.15 -3.47
C SER A 108 41.48 6.22 -2.35
N ALA A 109 42.43 5.43 -1.82
CA ALA A 109 42.17 4.60 -0.65
C ALA A 109 41.64 5.48 0.50
N LEU A 110 40.47 5.13 1.03
CA LEU A 110 39.90 5.80 2.20
C LEU A 110 40.87 5.67 3.38
N GLU A 111 41.32 6.81 3.88
CA GLU A 111 42.10 6.87 5.12
C GLU A 111 41.14 6.89 6.32
N LEU A 112 41.48 6.16 7.37
CA LEU A 112 40.74 6.22 8.62
C LEU A 112 41.15 7.48 9.37
N GLU A 113 40.19 8.35 9.67
CA GLU A 113 40.41 9.54 10.47
C GLU A 113 40.50 9.20 11.98
N ASP A 114 41.19 10.01 12.77
CA ASP A 114 41.44 9.76 14.21
C ASP A 114 40.17 9.46 15.01
N TRP A 115 39.04 10.07 14.64
CA TRP A 115 37.78 9.84 15.32
C TRP A 115 37.19 8.45 15.04
N MET A 116 37.49 7.85 13.88
CA MET A 116 36.99 6.52 13.49
C MET A 116 37.68 5.39 14.25
N VAL A 117 38.90 5.63 14.72
CA VAL A 117 39.73 4.62 15.42
C VAL A 117 39.83 4.86 16.93
N ASN A 118 39.36 6.02 17.40
CA ASN A 118 39.47 6.37 18.81
C ASN A 118 38.30 5.77 19.61
N GLU A 119 38.60 4.68 20.32
CA GLU A 119 37.70 3.93 21.22
C GLU A 119 36.99 4.81 22.25
N SER A 120 37.55 5.97 22.64
CA SER A 120 36.87 6.88 23.57
C SER A 120 35.52 7.40 23.03
N PHE A 121 35.34 7.46 21.71
CA PHE A 121 34.06 7.83 21.08
C PHE A 121 33.03 6.69 21.10
N PHE A 122 33.46 5.44 21.24
CA PHE A 122 32.61 4.25 21.16
C PHE A 122 32.36 3.60 22.54
N SER A 123 33.28 3.76 23.48
CA SER A 123 33.26 3.18 24.83
C SER A 123 32.04 3.54 25.68
N ASN A 124 31.33 4.63 25.37
CA ASN A 124 30.11 5.02 26.09
C ASN A 124 28.86 4.23 25.64
N THR A 125 28.91 3.53 24.50
CA THR A 125 27.77 2.77 23.97
C THR A 125 27.52 1.46 24.74
N ALA A 126 28.56 0.86 25.33
CA ALA A 126 28.43 -0.35 26.15
C ALA A 126 27.58 -0.13 27.41
N SER A 127 27.52 1.09 27.94
CA SER A 127 26.63 1.44 29.06
C SER A 127 25.18 1.70 28.64
N LEU A 128 24.92 1.99 27.35
CA LEU A 128 23.58 2.15 26.78
C LEU A 128 22.98 0.81 26.34
N LEU A 129 23.85 -0.17 26.04
CA LEU A 129 23.49 -1.55 25.77
C LEU A 129 23.44 -2.35 27.08
N THR A 130 22.63 -1.88 28.04
CA THR A 130 22.12 -2.83 29.04
C THR A 130 21.46 -3.94 28.24
N VAL A 131 21.98 -5.16 28.33
CA VAL A 131 21.26 -6.34 27.88
C VAL A 131 19.98 -6.34 28.69
N ASP A 132 18.91 -5.77 28.13
CA ASP A 132 17.56 -6.09 28.54
C ASP A 132 17.43 -7.57 28.24
N LYS A 133 17.72 -8.37 29.27
CA LYS A 133 17.30 -9.76 29.30
C LYS A 133 15.79 -9.67 29.47
N ASP A 134 15.10 -9.44 28.35
CA ASP A 134 13.69 -9.71 28.28
C ASP A 134 13.48 -11.12 28.83
N THR A 135 12.53 -11.24 29.74
CA THR A 135 12.11 -12.55 30.24
C THR A 135 11.84 -13.45 29.05
N ALA A 136 12.38 -14.67 29.08
CA ALA A 136 12.14 -15.64 28.01
C ALA A 136 10.64 -15.74 27.76
N LEU A 137 10.22 -15.52 26.51
CA LEU A 137 8.81 -15.59 26.14
C LEU A 137 8.28 -16.98 26.48
N GLU A 138 7.25 -17.03 27.31
CA GLU A 138 6.55 -18.26 27.63
C GLU A 138 5.49 -18.53 26.56
N LEU A 139 5.33 -19.80 26.17
CA LEU A 139 4.22 -20.19 25.29
C LEU A 139 2.93 -20.17 26.11
N GLU A 140 2.01 -19.30 25.71
CA GLU A 140 0.67 -19.24 26.29
C GLU A 140 -0.18 -20.41 25.78
N GLY A 141 -1.15 -20.89 26.58
CA GLY A 141 -1.91 -22.12 26.25
C GLY A 141 -2.60 -22.11 24.88
N TRP A 142 -3.03 -20.92 24.42
CA TRP A 142 -3.63 -20.76 23.09
C TRP A 142 -2.63 -21.00 21.94
N MET A 143 -1.33 -20.73 22.14
CA MET A 143 -0.27 -20.91 21.13
C MET A 143 0.03 -22.39 20.85
N THR A 144 -0.38 -23.26 21.77
CA THR A 144 -0.14 -24.72 21.68
C THR A 144 -1.41 -25.51 21.35
N ASP A 145 -2.56 -24.84 21.32
CA ASP A 145 -3.83 -25.49 21.04
C ASP A 145 -4.05 -25.60 19.52
N GLU A 146 -3.89 -26.81 19.00
CA GLU A 146 -4.07 -27.15 17.59
C GLU A 146 -5.48 -26.77 17.08
N ALA A 147 -6.50 -26.69 17.95
CA ALA A 147 -7.83 -26.24 17.56
C ALA A 147 -7.86 -24.76 17.13
N ASN A 148 -6.93 -23.94 17.61
CA ASN A 148 -6.80 -22.54 17.19
C ASN A 148 -6.16 -22.40 15.80
N PHE A 149 -5.46 -23.43 15.34
CA PHE A 149 -4.81 -23.46 14.04
C PHE A 149 -5.62 -24.35 13.10
N LYS A 150 -6.69 -23.77 12.55
CA LYS A 150 -7.49 -24.47 11.52
C LYS A 150 -6.58 -24.82 10.35
N THR A 151 -6.19 -26.09 10.24
CA THR A 151 -5.66 -26.65 9.01
C THR A 151 -6.81 -26.74 8.03
N GLY A 152 -6.99 -25.67 7.24
CA GLY A 152 -7.83 -25.75 6.04
C GLY A 152 -7.28 -26.86 5.17
N THR A 153 -7.95 -28.00 5.12
CA THR A 153 -7.64 -29.03 4.13
C THR A 153 -7.90 -28.43 2.76
N LEU A 154 -6.84 -28.02 2.07
CA LEU A 154 -6.90 -27.66 0.66
C LEU A 154 -7.31 -28.92 -0.10
N LYS A 155 -8.57 -28.97 -0.52
CA LYS A 155 -9.00 -29.93 -1.52
C LYS A 155 -8.37 -29.48 -2.83
N VAL A 156 -7.25 -30.10 -3.20
CA VAL A 156 -6.72 -29.98 -4.56
C VAL A 156 -7.61 -30.85 -5.43
N GLU A 157 -8.62 -30.23 -6.02
CA GLU A 157 -9.45 -30.85 -7.05
C GLU A 157 -8.62 -30.83 -8.34
N ASN A 158 -8.11 -32.00 -8.74
CA ASN A 158 -7.53 -32.15 -10.07
C ASN A 158 -8.69 -32.11 -11.07
N GLU A 159 -9.02 -30.90 -11.55
CA GLU A 159 -9.91 -30.76 -12.69
C GLU A 159 -9.19 -31.33 -13.92
N VAL A 160 -9.53 -32.57 -14.27
CA VAL A 160 -9.20 -33.12 -15.58
C VAL A 160 -10.19 -32.49 -16.55
N GLU A 161 -9.81 -31.36 -17.13
CA GLU A 161 -10.58 -30.76 -18.21
C GLU A 161 -10.75 -31.79 -19.34
N SER A 162 -11.99 -32.00 -19.74
CA SER A 162 -12.29 -32.88 -20.87
C SER A 162 -11.62 -32.32 -22.12
N LYS A 163 -11.03 -33.20 -22.94
CA LYS A 163 -10.40 -32.82 -24.21
C LYS A 163 -11.36 -31.94 -25.01
N LEU A 164 -10.91 -30.73 -25.35
CA LEU A 164 -11.75 -29.75 -26.06
C LEU A 164 -12.21 -30.35 -27.40
N GLU A 165 -13.52 -30.56 -27.55
CA GLU A 165 -14.12 -31.02 -28.81
C GLU A 165 -14.61 -29.81 -29.60
N VAL A 166 -14.14 -29.69 -30.85
CA VAL A 166 -14.63 -28.67 -31.78
C VAL A 166 -16.04 -29.07 -32.20
N LYS A 167 -17.03 -28.29 -31.77
CA LYS A 167 -18.45 -28.53 -32.11
C LYS A 167 -18.75 -27.93 -33.48
N ASP A 168 -19.67 -28.53 -34.23
CA ASP A 168 -20.01 -28.13 -35.61
C ASP A 168 -20.29 -26.63 -35.78
N TRP A 169 -20.95 -26.02 -34.80
CA TRP A 169 -21.23 -24.58 -34.83
C TRP A 169 -19.95 -23.74 -34.86
N MET A 170 -18.84 -24.18 -34.25
CA MET A 170 -17.56 -23.45 -34.21
C MET A 170 -16.86 -23.37 -35.57
N THR A 171 -17.24 -24.22 -36.53
CA THR A 171 -16.67 -24.24 -37.88
C THR A 171 -17.69 -23.90 -38.97
N ASN A 172 -18.97 -23.78 -38.62
CA ASN A 172 -20.01 -23.47 -39.57
C ASN A 172 -20.13 -21.95 -39.76
N ASN A 173 -19.61 -21.45 -40.89
CA ASN A 173 -19.68 -20.03 -41.25
C ASN A 173 -21.12 -19.46 -41.37
N LEU A 174 -22.15 -20.30 -41.39
CA LEU A 174 -23.56 -19.86 -41.33
C LEU A 174 -24.07 -19.70 -39.89
N ALA A 175 -23.44 -20.37 -38.92
CA ALA A 175 -23.78 -20.25 -37.50
C ALA A 175 -23.23 -18.95 -36.89
N TRP A 176 -22.12 -18.45 -37.42
CA TRP A 176 -21.55 -17.16 -37.06
C TRP A 176 -22.09 -16.14 -38.06
N LYS A 177 -23.12 -15.39 -37.66
CA LYS A 177 -23.64 -14.27 -38.45
C LYS A 177 -22.64 -13.12 -38.40
N PHE A 178 -21.63 -13.17 -39.27
CA PHE A 178 -20.80 -12.03 -39.62
C PHE A 178 -21.55 -11.07 -40.53
#